data_AF-H1AGB1-F1
#
_entry.id   AF-H1AGB1-F1
#
_cell.length_a   1.000
_cell.length_b   1.000
_cell.length_c   1.000
_cell.angle_alpha   90.00
_cell.angle_beta   90.00
_cell.angle_gamma   90.00
#
_symmetry.space_group_name_H-M   'P 1'
#
loop_
_entity.id
_entity.type
_entity.pdbx_description
1 polymer ?
#
loop_
_entity_poly.entity_id
_entity_poly.type
_entity_poly.pdbx_seq_one_letter_code
_entity_poly.pdbx_strand_id
1 'polypeptide(L)'
;RSGGMSNELNNIISRTTDGVYEGVAIGGDRYPGSTFMDHVLRYQDTPGVKMIVVLGEIGGTEEYKICRGIQEGRLTKPVVCWCIGTCATMFSSEVQFGHAGACANQASETAVAKNQALKEAGVFVPPSFDELGEIIQSVYEDLVARGVIVPAQEVPPPTVPMDYSWARELGLIRKPASFMTSICDERGQELIYAGMPITEVFKEEMGIGGVLGLLWFQRRLPKYACQFIEMCLMVTADHGPAVSGAHNTIICARAGKDLVSSLTSGLLTIGDRFGGALDAAAKMFSKAFDSGIIPMEFVNKMKKEGKL
;
A
#
# COMPACT_ATOMS: atom_id res chain seq x y z
N ARG A 1 -25.88 -2.26 -8.10
CA ARG A 1 -24.95 -1.48 -8.96
C ARG A 1 -23.61 -1.20 -8.26
N SER A 2 -23.62 -0.48 -7.12
CA SER A 2 -22.41 -0.16 -6.34
C SER A 2 -21.75 -1.39 -5.71
N GLY A 3 -20.42 -1.52 -5.85
CA GLY A 3 -19.64 -2.54 -5.15
C GLY A 3 -19.47 -2.26 -3.63
N GLY A 4 -19.45 -0.98 -3.23
CA GLY A 4 -19.47 -0.61 -1.81
C GLY A 4 -20.78 -1.03 -1.15
N MET A 5 -21.91 -0.74 -1.80
CA MET A 5 -23.22 -1.15 -1.29
C MET A 5 -23.45 -2.65 -1.36
N SER A 6 -22.80 -3.40 -2.26
CA SER A 6 -22.89 -4.86 -2.19
C SER A 6 -22.25 -5.43 -0.94
N ASN A 7 -21.17 -4.80 -0.43
CA ASN A 7 -20.59 -5.19 0.84
C ASN A 7 -21.51 -4.83 2.02
N GLU A 8 -22.21 -3.69 1.94
CA GLU A 8 -23.22 -3.33 2.93
C GLU A 8 -24.43 -4.28 2.90
N LEU A 9 -24.86 -4.72 1.71
CA LEU A 9 -25.89 -5.75 1.58
C LEU A 9 -25.45 -7.08 2.20
N ASN A 10 -24.19 -7.48 2.04
CA ASN A 10 -23.67 -8.67 2.73
C ASN A 10 -23.85 -8.54 4.25
N ASN A 11 -23.51 -7.38 4.82
CA ASN A 11 -23.70 -7.08 6.24
C ASN A 11 -25.19 -7.10 6.65
N ILE A 12 -26.06 -6.36 5.95
CA ILE A 12 -27.49 -6.28 6.26
C ILE A 12 -28.14 -7.66 6.18
N ILE A 13 -27.96 -8.39 5.07
CA ILE A 13 -28.56 -9.71 4.84
C ILE A 13 -28.04 -10.71 5.89
N SER A 14 -26.75 -10.71 6.22
CA SER A 14 -26.20 -11.61 7.25
C SER A 14 -26.79 -11.41 8.64
N ARG A 15 -27.32 -10.22 8.95
CA ARG A 15 -27.91 -9.88 10.25
C ARG A 15 -29.41 -10.19 10.31
N THR A 16 -30.08 -10.27 9.16
CA THR A 16 -31.54 -10.38 9.08
C THR A 16 -32.03 -11.71 8.49
N THR A 17 -31.16 -12.50 7.85
CA THR A 17 -31.48 -13.79 7.21
C THR A 17 -30.45 -14.88 7.54
N ASP A 18 -30.55 -16.04 6.91
CA ASP A 18 -29.55 -17.13 6.94
C ASP A 18 -28.29 -16.86 6.09
N GLY A 19 -28.07 -15.61 5.67
CA GLY A 19 -26.92 -15.20 4.88
C GLY A 19 -27.16 -15.13 3.38
N VAL A 20 -26.07 -14.90 2.63
CA VAL A 20 -26.10 -14.68 1.18
C VAL A 20 -25.81 -15.99 0.45
N TYR A 21 -26.68 -16.35 -0.50
CA TYR A 21 -26.41 -17.47 -1.43
C TYR A 21 -25.41 -17.07 -2.53
N GLU A 22 -25.70 -15.98 -3.24
CA GLU A 22 -24.84 -15.41 -4.28
C GLU A 22 -25.12 -13.89 -4.37
N GLY A 23 -24.06 -13.08 -4.40
CA GLY A 23 -24.14 -11.63 -4.52
C GLY A 23 -23.36 -11.12 -5.72
N VAL A 24 -23.95 -10.23 -6.53
CA VAL A 24 -23.31 -9.67 -7.73
C VAL A 24 -23.51 -8.16 -7.80
N ALA A 25 -22.40 -7.43 -7.97
CA ALA A 25 -22.42 -6.02 -8.33
C ALA A 25 -22.16 -5.87 -9.84
N ILE A 26 -23.19 -5.51 -10.62
CA ILE A 26 -23.10 -5.36 -12.09
C ILE A 26 -22.28 -4.14 -12.55
N GLY A 27 -21.84 -3.28 -11.62
CA GLY A 27 -21.13 -2.03 -11.92
C GLY A 27 -22.04 -0.81 -12.07
N GLY A 28 -21.42 0.37 -11.97
CA GLY A 28 -22.08 1.68 -12.07
C GLY A 28 -22.15 2.27 -13.48
N ASP A 29 -21.61 1.58 -14.49
CA ASP A 29 -21.58 2.08 -15.85
C ASP A 29 -22.99 2.11 -16.49
N ARG A 30 -23.13 2.98 -17.50
CA ARG A 30 -24.40 3.15 -18.24
C ARG A 30 -24.83 1.86 -18.95
N TYR A 31 -23.85 1.10 -19.45
CA TYR A 31 -24.05 -0.17 -20.16
C TYR A 31 -23.18 -1.27 -19.52
N PRO A 32 -23.63 -1.87 -18.41
CA PRO A 32 -22.89 -2.97 -17.79
C PRO A 32 -22.89 -4.21 -18.71
N GLY A 33 -21.82 -5.01 -18.66
CA GLY A 33 -21.69 -6.22 -19.49
C GLY A 33 -22.75 -7.29 -19.21
N SER A 34 -23.30 -7.30 -17.99
CA SER A 34 -24.48 -8.06 -17.60
C SER A 34 -25.40 -7.16 -16.78
N THR A 35 -26.72 -7.32 -16.90
CA THR A 35 -27.70 -6.42 -16.29
C THR A 35 -28.39 -7.04 -15.08
N PHE A 36 -29.25 -6.27 -14.38
CA PHE A 36 -30.03 -6.82 -13.27
C PHE A 36 -30.89 -8.00 -13.70
N MET A 37 -31.61 -7.88 -14.81
CA MET A 37 -32.52 -8.94 -15.25
C MET A 37 -31.77 -10.24 -15.56
N ASP A 38 -30.56 -10.16 -16.11
CA ASP A 38 -29.73 -11.33 -16.41
C ASP A 38 -29.45 -12.15 -15.15
N HIS A 39 -29.04 -11.50 -14.05
CA HIS A 39 -28.77 -12.19 -12.79
C HIS A 39 -30.06 -12.58 -12.05
N VAL A 40 -31.09 -11.74 -12.07
CA VAL A 40 -32.38 -12.05 -11.43
C VAL A 40 -33.02 -13.29 -12.06
N LEU A 41 -32.90 -13.50 -13.37
CA LEU A 41 -33.34 -14.72 -14.04
C LEU A 41 -32.54 -15.95 -13.59
N ARG A 42 -31.21 -15.86 -13.48
CA ARG A 42 -30.40 -16.96 -12.92
C ARG A 42 -30.84 -17.30 -11.50
N TYR A 43 -31.10 -16.29 -10.67
CA TYR A 43 -31.55 -16.49 -9.29
C TYR A 43 -32.95 -17.09 -9.21
N GLN A 44 -33.85 -16.71 -10.11
CA GLN A 44 -35.16 -17.34 -10.25
C GLN A 44 -35.02 -18.84 -10.56
N ASP A 45 -34.11 -19.21 -11.46
CA ASP A 45 -33.96 -20.59 -11.92
C ASP A 45 -33.09 -21.46 -10.98
N THR A 46 -32.35 -20.84 -10.06
CA THR A 46 -31.47 -21.56 -9.11
C THR A 46 -32.26 -22.07 -7.90
N PRO A 47 -32.38 -23.40 -7.67
CA PRO A 47 -33.22 -23.94 -6.60
C PRO A 47 -32.80 -23.52 -5.18
N GLY A 48 -31.51 -23.25 -4.95
CA GLY A 48 -30.98 -22.81 -3.66
C GLY A 48 -31.44 -21.41 -3.25
N VAL A 49 -31.77 -20.55 -4.22
CA VAL A 49 -32.24 -19.18 -3.94
C VAL A 49 -33.72 -19.19 -3.59
N LYS A 50 -34.10 -18.62 -2.44
CA LYS A 50 -35.49 -18.56 -1.96
C LYS A 50 -36.09 -17.15 -1.96
N MET A 51 -35.26 -16.11 -1.90
CA MET A 51 -35.64 -14.70 -2.08
C MET A 51 -34.55 -13.96 -2.84
N ILE A 52 -34.90 -12.85 -3.47
CA ILE A 52 -33.96 -12.05 -4.28
C ILE A 52 -33.97 -10.61 -3.77
N VAL A 53 -32.80 -10.04 -3.50
CA VAL A 53 -32.66 -8.62 -3.13
C VAL A 53 -32.00 -7.87 -4.27
N VAL A 54 -32.62 -6.78 -4.71
CA VAL A 54 -32.11 -5.92 -5.80
C VAL A 54 -31.91 -4.51 -5.27
N LEU A 55 -30.70 -3.99 -5.42
CA LEU A 55 -30.39 -2.60 -5.09
C LEU A 55 -30.10 -1.82 -6.37
N GLY A 56 -31.16 -1.19 -6.87
CA GLY A 56 -31.20 -0.36 -8.06
C GLY A 56 -30.68 1.06 -7.80
N GLU A 57 -30.69 1.89 -8.83
CA GLU A 57 -30.18 3.26 -8.77
C GLU A 57 -31.00 4.18 -9.69
N ILE A 58 -30.89 5.48 -9.50
CA ILE A 58 -31.31 6.48 -10.48
C ILE A 58 -30.61 6.26 -11.84
N GLY A 59 -31.31 6.56 -12.94
CA GLY A 59 -30.76 6.50 -14.29
C GLY A 59 -31.01 5.16 -15.00
N GLY A 60 -31.35 5.23 -16.29
CA GLY A 60 -31.73 4.06 -17.08
C GLY A 60 -33.05 3.40 -16.66
N THR A 61 -33.42 2.31 -17.33
CA THR A 61 -34.75 1.68 -17.20
C THR A 61 -34.69 0.17 -16.95
N GLU A 62 -33.54 -0.33 -16.47
CA GLU A 62 -33.30 -1.76 -16.31
C GLU A 62 -34.22 -2.40 -15.26
N GLU A 63 -34.50 -1.69 -14.16
CA GLU A 63 -35.34 -2.16 -13.06
C GLU A 63 -36.79 -2.43 -13.50
N TYR A 64 -37.27 -1.75 -14.54
CA TYR A 64 -38.60 -2.02 -15.11
C TYR A 64 -38.72 -3.40 -15.76
N LYS A 65 -37.61 -4.02 -16.18
CA LYS A 65 -37.64 -5.41 -16.68
C LYS A 65 -38.03 -6.39 -15.58
N ILE A 66 -37.72 -6.09 -14.32
CA ILE A 66 -38.12 -6.91 -13.17
C ILE A 66 -39.64 -6.82 -13.01
N CYS A 67 -40.22 -5.62 -13.08
CA CYS A 67 -41.68 -5.44 -13.07
C CYS A 67 -42.36 -6.27 -14.16
N ARG A 68 -41.85 -6.19 -15.40
CA ARG A 68 -42.39 -6.99 -16.52
C ARG A 68 -42.26 -8.50 -16.28
N GLY A 69 -41.10 -8.94 -15.79
CA GLY A 69 -40.88 -10.36 -15.47
C GLY A 69 -41.83 -10.90 -14.40
N ILE A 70 -42.24 -10.07 -13.42
CA ILE A 70 -43.24 -10.46 -12.42
C ILE A 70 -44.64 -10.51 -13.06
N GLN A 71 -45.02 -9.49 -13.83
CA GLN A 71 -46.32 -9.44 -14.51
C GLN A 71 -46.53 -10.60 -15.49
N GLU A 72 -45.46 -11.02 -16.18
CA GLU A 72 -45.45 -12.17 -17.10
C GLU A 72 -45.43 -13.53 -16.37
N GLY A 73 -45.31 -13.54 -15.03
CA GLY A 73 -45.19 -14.75 -14.23
C GLY A 73 -43.83 -15.47 -14.38
N ARG A 74 -42.83 -14.82 -14.99
CA ARG A 74 -41.48 -15.36 -15.16
C ARG A 74 -40.69 -15.33 -13.85
N LEU A 75 -40.91 -14.30 -13.04
CA LEU A 75 -40.32 -14.13 -11.71
C LEU A 75 -41.39 -14.44 -10.65
N THR A 76 -41.19 -15.52 -9.90
CA THR A 76 -42.18 -16.03 -8.93
C THR A 76 -41.66 -16.05 -7.50
N LYS A 77 -40.34 -15.95 -7.32
CA LYS A 77 -39.72 -15.81 -6.00
C LYS A 77 -39.95 -14.39 -5.46
N PRO A 78 -40.06 -14.22 -4.13
CA PRO A 78 -40.17 -12.90 -3.53
C PRO A 78 -38.94 -12.05 -3.86
N VAL A 79 -39.19 -10.85 -4.39
CA VAL A 79 -38.16 -9.86 -4.72
C VAL A 79 -38.30 -8.68 -3.77
N VAL A 80 -37.23 -8.35 -3.04
CA VAL A 80 -37.08 -7.10 -2.31
C VAL A 80 -36.28 -6.14 -3.18
N CYS A 81 -36.74 -4.92 -3.39
CA CYS A 81 -35.99 -3.96 -4.20
C CYS A 81 -36.04 -2.56 -3.63
N TRP A 82 -34.92 -1.86 -3.72
CA TRP A 82 -34.85 -0.43 -3.45
C TRP A 82 -33.95 0.25 -4.49
N CYS A 83 -34.44 1.32 -5.11
CA CYS A 83 -33.67 2.17 -6.01
C CYS A 83 -33.17 3.39 -5.24
N ILE A 84 -31.85 3.54 -5.13
CA ILE A 84 -31.21 4.69 -4.47
C ILE A 84 -31.18 5.91 -5.41
N GLY A 85 -31.02 7.11 -4.85
CA GLY A 85 -31.01 8.38 -5.61
C GLY A 85 -32.34 9.15 -5.58
N THR A 86 -33.17 8.92 -4.57
CA THR A 86 -34.44 9.63 -4.35
C THR A 86 -34.24 11.12 -4.09
N CYS A 87 -33.09 11.53 -3.54
CA CYS A 87 -32.76 12.94 -3.32
C CYS A 87 -32.66 13.77 -4.60
N ALA A 88 -32.43 13.13 -5.76
CA ALA A 88 -32.31 13.83 -7.04
C ALA A 88 -33.55 14.67 -7.39
N THR A 89 -34.75 14.25 -6.94
CA THR A 89 -35.99 15.01 -7.16
C THR A 89 -36.13 16.23 -6.24
N MET A 90 -35.29 16.34 -5.21
CA MET A 90 -35.27 17.47 -4.28
C MET A 90 -34.31 18.58 -4.74
N PHE A 91 -33.45 18.31 -5.72
CA PHE A 91 -32.53 19.29 -6.28
C PHE A 91 -33.21 20.15 -7.35
N SER A 92 -32.79 21.40 -7.44
CA SER A 92 -33.31 22.36 -8.43
C SER A 92 -32.70 22.21 -9.82
N SER A 93 -31.58 21.50 -9.93
CA SER A 93 -30.86 21.24 -11.18
C SER A 93 -30.55 19.76 -11.34
N GLU A 94 -30.33 19.32 -12.57
CA GLU A 94 -29.84 17.97 -12.85
C GLU A 94 -28.47 17.75 -12.21
N VAL A 95 -28.32 16.65 -11.47
CA VAL A 95 -27.07 16.27 -10.80
C VAL A 95 -26.65 14.91 -11.33
N GLN A 96 -25.46 14.87 -11.95
CA GLN A 96 -24.77 13.63 -12.27
C GLN A 96 -24.13 13.09 -10.97
N PHE A 97 -24.52 11.89 -10.56
CA PHE A 97 -23.88 11.21 -9.42
C PHE A 97 -22.61 10.46 -9.86
N GLY A 98 -21.85 9.95 -8.88
CA GLY A 98 -20.50 9.41 -9.10
C GLY A 98 -20.43 8.24 -10.08
N HIS A 99 -21.45 7.38 -10.14
CA HIS A 99 -21.54 6.35 -11.16
C HIS A 99 -21.90 6.94 -12.53
N ALA A 100 -21.22 6.50 -13.60
CA ALA A 100 -21.45 7.01 -14.95
C ALA A 100 -22.91 6.82 -15.44
N GLY A 101 -23.59 5.77 -14.99
CA GLY A 101 -25.01 5.53 -15.29
C GLY A 101 -26.01 6.27 -14.41
N ALA A 102 -25.57 6.92 -13.33
CA ALA A 102 -26.45 7.53 -12.33
C ALA A 102 -26.87 8.95 -12.70
N CYS A 103 -27.58 9.05 -13.82
CA CYS A 103 -28.20 10.28 -14.32
C CYS A 103 -29.54 9.95 -14.95
N ALA A 104 -30.59 10.68 -14.56
CA ALA A 104 -31.92 10.50 -15.09
C ALA A 104 -32.16 11.46 -16.26
N ASN A 105 -32.30 10.94 -17.47
CA ASN A 105 -32.65 11.74 -18.66
C ASN A 105 -34.16 11.92 -18.82
N GLN A 106 -34.95 11.10 -18.11
CA GLN A 106 -36.41 11.09 -18.17
C GLN A 106 -36.98 10.93 -16.76
N ALA A 107 -38.23 11.36 -16.55
CA ALA A 107 -38.91 11.20 -15.26
C ALA A 107 -39.02 9.72 -14.84
N SER A 108 -39.16 8.80 -15.81
CA SER A 108 -39.14 7.35 -15.60
C SER A 108 -37.79 6.83 -15.09
N GLU A 109 -36.68 7.52 -15.37
CA GLU A 109 -35.36 7.11 -14.91
C GLU A 109 -35.10 7.54 -13.44
N THR A 110 -36.00 8.31 -12.83
CA THR A 110 -35.88 8.73 -11.43
C THR A 110 -36.06 7.55 -10.47
N ALA A 111 -35.29 7.52 -9.39
CA ALA A 111 -35.39 6.46 -8.39
C ALA A 111 -36.79 6.37 -7.76
N VAL A 112 -37.46 7.52 -7.56
CA VAL A 112 -38.83 7.60 -7.04
C VAL A 112 -39.81 6.91 -7.98
N ALA A 113 -39.75 7.18 -9.29
CA ALA A 113 -40.62 6.56 -10.28
C ALA A 113 -40.39 5.04 -10.38
N LYS A 114 -39.13 4.59 -10.29
CA LYS A 114 -38.79 3.15 -10.27
C LYS A 114 -39.31 2.46 -9.02
N ASN A 115 -39.13 3.04 -7.83
CA ASN A 115 -39.62 2.48 -6.57
C ASN A 115 -41.14 2.35 -6.57
N GLN A 116 -41.87 3.34 -7.10
CA GLN A 116 -43.32 3.26 -7.24
C GLN A 116 -43.73 2.13 -8.19
N ALA A 117 -43.11 2.02 -9.36
CA ALA A 117 -43.41 0.98 -10.35
C ALA A 117 -43.09 -0.44 -9.85
N LEU A 118 -42.01 -0.61 -9.09
CA LEU A 118 -41.65 -1.88 -8.45
C LEU A 118 -42.70 -2.27 -7.40
N LYS A 119 -43.13 -1.31 -6.55
CA LYS A 119 -44.16 -1.52 -5.53
C LYS A 119 -45.50 -1.94 -6.14
N GLU A 120 -45.91 -1.30 -7.23
CA GLU A 120 -47.13 -1.66 -7.97
C GLU A 120 -47.06 -3.04 -8.62
N ALA A 121 -45.86 -3.48 -9.01
CA ALA A 121 -45.63 -4.82 -9.56
C ALA A 121 -45.60 -5.94 -8.51
N GLY A 122 -45.77 -5.63 -7.22
CA GLY A 122 -45.75 -6.61 -6.12
C GLY A 122 -44.36 -6.90 -5.56
N VAL A 123 -43.36 -6.07 -5.87
CA VAL A 123 -42.03 -6.13 -5.25
C VAL A 123 -42.11 -5.55 -3.84
N PHE A 124 -41.37 -6.14 -2.90
CA PHE A 124 -41.24 -5.62 -1.55
C PHE A 124 -40.29 -4.40 -1.58
N VAL A 125 -40.86 -3.20 -1.55
CA VAL A 125 -40.11 -1.93 -1.61
C VAL A 125 -40.22 -1.22 -0.26
N PRO A 126 -39.09 -0.97 0.45
CA PRO A 126 -39.13 -0.25 1.72
C PRO A 126 -39.45 1.25 1.53
N PRO A 127 -39.85 1.98 2.58
CA PRO A 127 -40.04 3.43 2.53
C PRO A 127 -38.75 4.22 2.23
N SER A 128 -37.63 3.80 2.82
CA SER A 128 -36.30 4.34 2.56
C SER A 128 -35.24 3.23 2.61
N PHE A 129 -33.96 3.60 2.45
CA PHE A 129 -32.86 2.63 2.54
C PHE A 129 -32.68 2.08 3.96
N ASP A 130 -32.97 2.88 4.98
CA ASP A 130 -32.74 2.50 6.38
C ASP A 130 -33.68 1.34 6.81
N GLU A 131 -34.91 1.31 6.30
CA GLU A 131 -35.86 0.20 6.53
C GLU A 131 -35.67 -0.99 5.57
N LEU A 132 -34.62 -0.99 4.73
CA LEU A 132 -34.34 -2.12 3.85
C LEU A 132 -34.06 -3.41 4.63
N GLY A 133 -33.36 -3.30 5.77
CA GLY A 133 -33.11 -4.46 6.65
C GLY A 133 -34.40 -5.05 7.20
N GLU A 134 -35.33 -4.20 7.64
CA GLU A 134 -36.61 -4.61 8.23
C GLU A 134 -37.49 -5.37 7.22
N ILE A 135 -37.58 -4.86 5.98
CA ILE A 135 -38.37 -5.53 4.94
C ILE A 135 -37.73 -6.85 4.47
N ILE A 136 -36.39 -6.93 4.43
CA ILE A 136 -35.67 -8.18 4.14
C ILE A 136 -35.96 -9.21 5.22
N GLN A 137 -35.85 -8.80 6.49
CA GLN A 137 -36.14 -9.67 7.64
C GLN A 137 -37.58 -10.17 7.61
N SER A 138 -38.54 -9.26 7.37
CA SER A 138 -39.96 -9.59 7.29
C SER A 138 -40.27 -10.65 6.23
N VAL A 139 -39.71 -10.51 5.02
CA VAL A 139 -39.88 -11.48 3.93
C VAL A 139 -39.23 -12.82 4.27
N TYR A 140 -38.04 -12.80 4.89
CA TYR A 140 -37.34 -14.01 5.30
C TYR A 140 -38.10 -14.78 6.38
N GLU A 141 -38.58 -14.11 7.42
CA GLU A 141 -39.36 -14.73 8.52
C GLU A 141 -40.63 -15.39 7.99
N ASP A 142 -41.34 -14.75 7.06
CA ASP A 142 -42.53 -15.33 6.41
C ASP A 142 -42.18 -16.58 5.56
N LEU A 143 -41.03 -16.60 4.89
CA LEU A 143 -40.56 -17.77 4.15
C LEU A 143 -40.17 -18.94 5.06
N VAL A 144 -39.59 -18.64 6.22
CA VAL A 144 -39.30 -19.65 7.26
C VAL A 144 -40.60 -20.19 7.86
N ALA A 145 -41.55 -19.31 8.18
CA ALA A 145 -42.87 -19.70 8.71
C ALA A 145 -43.65 -20.59 7.74
N ARG A 146 -43.53 -20.34 6.43
CA ARG A 146 -44.12 -21.19 5.37
C ARG A 146 -43.33 -22.48 5.08
N GLY A 147 -42.19 -22.69 5.73
CA GLY A 147 -41.33 -23.86 5.52
C GLY A 147 -40.61 -23.87 4.16
N VAL A 148 -40.54 -22.74 3.47
CA VAL A 148 -39.82 -22.60 2.19
C VAL A 148 -38.30 -22.53 2.43
N ILE A 149 -37.91 -21.86 3.51
CA ILE A 149 -36.54 -21.84 4.04
C ILE A 149 -36.51 -22.66 5.31
N VAL A 150 -35.57 -23.60 5.39
CA VAL A 150 -35.26 -24.35 6.62
C VAL A 150 -33.81 -24.02 6.96
N PRO A 151 -33.56 -23.12 7.93
CA PRO A 151 -32.21 -22.67 8.25
C PRO A 151 -31.31 -23.85 8.63
N ALA A 152 -30.13 -23.92 8.02
CA ALA A 152 -29.15 -24.93 8.35
C ALA A 152 -28.52 -24.65 9.72
N GLN A 153 -28.02 -25.70 10.37
CA GLN A 153 -27.22 -25.53 11.59
C GLN A 153 -25.86 -24.92 11.25
N GLU A 154 -25.48 -23.87 11.98
CA GLU A 154 -24.17 -23.23 11.92
C GLU A 154 -23.04 -24.23 12.23
N VAL A 155 -22.04 -24.27 11.36
CA VAL A 155 -20.82 -25.08 11.53
C VAL A 155 -19.62 -24.14 11.57
N PRO A 156 -18.81 -24.17 12.64
CA PRO A 156 -17.64 -23.29 12.73
C PRO A 156 -16.70 -23.44 11.53
N PRO A 157 -16.26 -22.33 10.91
CA PRO A 157 -15.36 -22.38 9.77
C PRO A 157 -13.92 -22.77 10.21
N PRO A 158 -13.07 -23.24 9.27
CA PRO A 158 -11.65 -23.43 9.54
C PRO A 158 -10.99 -22.13 9.98
N THR A 159 -10.19 -22.19 11.05
CA THR A 159 -9.45 -21.02 11.54
C THR A 159 -8.24 -20.71 10.65
N VAL A 160 -8.03 -19.44 10.34
CA VAL A 160 -6.85 -18.93 9.61
C VAL A 160 -6.01 -18.10 10.59
N PRO A 161 -4.68 -18.34 10.68
CA PRO A 161 -3.82 -17.51 11.49
C PRO A 161 -3.86 -16.04 11.05
N MET A 162 -3.80 -15.13 12.03
CA MET A 162 -3.70 -13.70 11.74
C MET A 162 -2.38 -13.39 11.04
N ASP A 163 -2.43 -12.51 10.03
CA ASP A 163 -1.23 -12.03 9.34
C ASP A 163 -0.28 -11.31 10.30
N TYR A 164 1.02 -11.55 10.11
CA TYR A 164 2.06 -10.92 10.92
C TYR A 164 2.01 -9.39 10.88
N SER A 165 1.76 -8.79 9.70
CA SER A 165 1.64 -7.35 9.53
C SER A 165 0.51 -6.77 10.39
N TRP A 166 -0.66 -7.40 10.34
CA TRP A 166 -1.84 -6.99 11.10
C TRP A 166 -1.62 -7.14 12.61
N ALA A 167 -1.07 -8.27 13.05
CA ALA A 167 -0.76 -8.51 14.44
C ALA A 167 0.27 -7.49 14.99
N ARG A 168 1.23 -7.09 14.15
CA ARG A 168 2.24 -6.08 14.51
C ARG A 168 1.67 -4.67 14.53
N GLU A 169 0.80 -4.32 13.58
CA GLU A 169 0.15 -3.01 13.49
C GLU A 169 -0.78 -2.76 14.68
N LEU A 170 -1.54 -3.79 15.08
CA LEU A 170 -2.38 -3.75 16.27
C LEU A 170 -1.59 -3.88 17.60
N GLY A 171 -0.28 -4.09 17.55
CA GLY A 171 0.55 -4.24 18.74
C GLY A 171 0.32 -5.52 19.55
N LEU A 172 -0.29 -6.55 18.95
CA LEU A 172 -0.56 -7.85 19.59
C LEU A 172 0.72 -8.68 19.79
N ILE A 173 1.72 -8.44 18.96
CA ILE A 173 3.02 -9.11 19.02
C ILE A 173 4.16 -8.10 19.01
N ARG A 174 5.31 -8.53 19.56
CA ARG A 174 6.58 -7.81 19.44
C ARG A 174 7.61 -8.72 18.79
N LYS A 175 8.29 -8.22 17.76
CA LYS A 175 9.41 -8.90 17.12
C LYS A 175 10.67 -8.04 17.27
N PRO A 176 11.74 -8.53 17.90
CA PRO A 176 12.98 -7.77 18.04
C PRO A 176 13.60 -7.50 16.67
N ALA A 177 14.16 -6.31 16.49
CA ALA A 177 14.90 -5.96 15.29
C ALA A 177 16.23 -6.73 15.25
N SER A 178 16.55 -7.31 14.09
CA SER A 178 17.81 -8.04 13.90
C SER A 178 18.98 -7.13 13.53
N PHE A 179 18.70 -5.91 13.07
CA PHE A 179 19.68 -4.94 12.63
C PHE A 179 19.46 -3.60 13.34
N MET A 180 20.55 -2.88 13.57
CA MET A 180 20.54 -1.49 14.03
C MET A 180 21.34 -0.65 13.03
N THR A 181 20.82 0.52 12.70
CA THR A 181 21.49 1.54 11.87
C THR A 181 21.31 2.90 12.54
N SER A 182 22.28 3.80 12.35
CA SER A 182 22.27 5.14 12.95
C SER A 182 22.74 6.24 12.00
N ILE A 183 23.08 5.91 10.75
CA ILE A 183 23.72 6.85 9.81
C ILE A 183 22.75 7.45 8.80
N CYS A 184 21.68 6.74 8.48
CA CYS A 184 20.71 7.11 7.46
C CYS A 184 19.32 6.58 7.81
N ASP A 185 18.29 7.37 7.53
CA ASP A 185 16.89 6.91 7.53
C ASP A 185 16.20 7.35 6.25
N GLU A 186 15.76 6.37 5.46
CA GLU A 186 15.12 6.54 4.16
C GLU A 186 13.60 6.26 4.19
N ARG A 187 13.03 5.91 5.35
CA ARG A 187 11.62 5.48 5.46
C ARG A 187 10.65 6.65 5.55
N GLY A 188 11.16 7.83 5.88
CA GLY A 188 10.39 9.06 6.02
C GLY A 188 9.96 9.67 4.68
N GLN A 189 9.33 10.84 4.74
CA GLN A 189 9.00 11.63 3.54
C GLN A 189 10.26 12.18 2.84
N GLU A 190 11.36 12.31 3.60
CA GLU A 190 12.62 12.86 3.13
C GLU A 190 13.77 11.97 3.60
N LEU A 191 14.84 11.89 2.81
CA LEU A 191 16.06 11.19 3.17
C LEU A 191 16.79 11.95 4.28
N ILE A 192 17.25 11.24 5.32
CA ILE A 192 17.93 11.84 6.48
C ILE A 192 19.33 11.25 6.61
N TYR A 193 20.35 12.10 6.67
CA TYR A 193 21.73 11.74 6.99
C TYR A 193 22.08 12.14 8.43
N ALA A 194 22.26 11.15 9.31
CA ALA A 194 22.59 11.34 10.72
C ALA A 194 21.74 12.42 11.44
N GLY A 195 20.43 12.41 11.17
CA GLY A 195 19.47 13.36 11.74
C GLY A 195 19.28 14.66 10.94
N MET A 196 20.08 14.91 9.90
CA MET A 196 19.91 16.07 9.02
C MET A 196 19.15 15.69 7.73
N PRO A 197 18.00 16.31 7.44
CA PRO A 197 17.28 16.12 6.18
C PRO A 197 18.14 16.50 4.96
N ILE A 198 18.00 15.79 3.86
CA ILE A 198 18.82 15.99 2.66
C ILE A 198 18.68 17.41 2.07
N THR A 199 17.51 18.03 2.16
CA THR A 199 17.30 19.43 1.75
C THR A 199 18.12 20.40 2.60
N GLU A 200 18.25 20.16 3.90
CA GLU A 200 19.10 20.97 4.80
C GLU A 200 20.58 20.79 4.47
N VAL A 201 21.02 19.56 4.14
CA VAL A 201 22.38 19.28 3.68
C VAL A 201 22.75 20.14 2.47
N PHE A 202 21.86 20.24 1.48
CA PHE A 202 22.06 21.08 0.30
C PHE A 202 21.97 22.57 0.62
N LYS A 203 20.97 22.98 1.43
CA LYS A 203 20.77 24.38 1.81
C LYS A 203 21.97 24.96 2.56
N GLU A 204 22.60 24.17 3.41
CA GLU A 204 23.77 24.57 4.20
C GLU A 204 25.10 24.42 3.43
N GLU A 205 25.04 24.03 2.15
CA GLU A 205 26.18 23.87 1.23
C GLU A 205 27.27 22.96 1.83
N MET A 206 26.86 21.84 2.42
CA MET A 206 27.77 20.97 3.17
C MET A 206 28.85 20.29 2.32
N GLY A 207 28.61 20.13 1.02
CA GLY A 207 29.53 19.44 0.11
C GLY A 207 29.68 17.94 0.40
N ILE A 208 30.63 17.31 -0.28
CA ILE A 208 30.92 15.88 -0.09
C ILE A 208 31.54 15.66 1.29
N GLY A 209 32.45 16.55 1.72
CA GLY A 209 33.12 16.44 3.01
C GLY A 209 32.15 16.55 4.19
N GLY A 210 31.11 17.38 4.06
CA GLY A 210 30.07 17.50 5.09
C GLY A 210 29.13 16.28 5.13
N VAL A 211 28.72 15.75 3.97
CA VAL A 211 27.95 14.49 3.90
C VAL A 211 28.74 13.33 4.51
N LEU A 212 30.04 13.25 4.22
CA LEU A 212 30.92 12.24 4.78
C LEU A 212 31.07 12.41 6.31
N GLY A 213 31.08 13.66 6.80
CA GLY A 213 31.00 13.98 8.23
C GLY A 213 29.74 13.44 8.91
N LEU A 214 28.58 13.56 8.25
CA LEU A 214 27.32 13.02 8.73
C LEU A 214 27.31 11.48 8.69
N LEU A 215 27.66 10.88 7.55
CA LEU A 215 27.54 9.42 7.39
C LEU A 215 28.58 8.64 8.21
N TRP A 216 29.84 9.10 8.27
CA TRP A 216 30.92 8.36 8.94
C TRP A 216 31.02 8.70 10.42
N PHE A 217 30.81 9.96 10.80
CA PHE A 217 31.01 10.42 12.18
C PHE A 217 29.72 10.84 12.88
N GLN A 218 28.59 10.92 12.17
CA GLN A 218 27.31 11.41 12.69
C GLN A 218 27.44 12.82 13.29
N ARG A 219 28.24 13.68 12.65
CA ARG A 219 28.51 15.05 13.10
C ARG A 219 28.40 16.04 11.94
N ARG A 220 27.80 17.19 12.24
CA ARG A 220 27.91 18.39 11.41
C ARG A 220 29.27 19.03 11.65
N LEU A 221 30.23 18.74 10.79
CA LEU A 221 31.60 19.26 10.90
C LEU A 221 31.67 20.76 10.54
N PRO A 222 32.64 21.51 11.09
CA PRO A 222 32.94 22.86 10.64
C PRO A 222 33.35 22.88 9.15
N LYS A 223 33.04 23.98 8.43
CA LYS A 223 33.33 24.09 6.99
C LYS A 223 34.80 23.80 6.63
N TYR A 224 35.76 24.25 7.44
CA TYR A 224 37.18 23.99 7.20
C TYR A 224 37.53 22.49 7.26
N ALA A 225 36.86 21.73 8.14
CA ALA A 225 37.07 20.29 8.27
C ALA A 225 36.43 19.55 7.09
N CYS A 226 35.25 19.97 6.64
CA CYS A 226 34.62 19.46 5.42
C CYS A 226 35.55 19.68 4.20
N GLN A 227 36.07 20.90 4.04
CA GLN A 227 37.01 21.24 2.97
C GLN A 227 38.31 20.45 3.08
N PHE A 228 38.85 20.28 4.28
CA PHE A 228 40.04 19.46 4.50
C PHE A 228 39.84 18.00 4.07
N ILE A 229 38.68 17.40 4.40
CA ILE A 229 38.32 16.05 3.93
C ILE A 229 38.29 15.99 2.40
N GLU A 230 37.65 16.96 1.75
CA GLU A 230 37.62 17.03 0.28
C GLU A 230 39.02 17.18 -0.32
N MET A 231 39.89 18.00 0.29
CA MET A 231 41.29 18.12 -0.13
C MET A 231 42.04 16.79 0.00
N CYS A 232 41.84 16.06 1.09
CA CYS A 232 42.42 14.72 1.26
C CYS A 232 41.96 13.76 0.16
N LEU A 233 40.69 13.78 -0.21
CA LEU A 233 40.16 12.97 -1.32
C LEU A 233 40.79 13.37 -2.66
N MET A 234 40.99 14.67 -2.91
CA MET A 234 41.62 15.16 -4.15
C MET A 234 43.07 14.73 -4.27
N VAL A 235 43.88 14.89 -3.22
CA VAL A 235 45.32 14.54 -3.28
C VAL A 235 45.57 13.02 -3.28
N THR A 236 44.58 12.22 -2.89
CA THR A 236 44.65 10.75 -2.91
C THR A 236 43.93 10.13 -4.11
N ALA A 237 43.38 10.95 -5.02
CA ALA A 237 42.53 10.48 -6.11
C ALA A 237 43.25 9.48 -7.04
N ASP A 238 44.51 9.74 -7.39
CA ASP A 238 45.35 8.81 -8.13
C ASP A 238 46.85 9.10 -7.92
N HIS A 239 47.69 8.08 -8.05
CA HIS A 239 49.15 8.20 -8.00
C HIS A 239 49.82 7.38 -9.12
N GLY A 240 49.16 7.33 -10.28
CA GLY A 240 49.64 6.68 -11.49
C GLY A 240 49.43 5.16 -11.52
N PRO A 241 49.59 4.54 -12.70
CA PRO A 241 49.16 3.16 -12.95
C PRO A 241 50.11 2.09 -12.40
N ALA A 242 51.25 2.48 -11.83
CA ALA A 242 52.29 1.55 -11.38
C ALA A 242 52.05 1.01 -9.96
N VAL A 243 51.15 1.64 -9.20
CA VAL A 243 50.83 1.19 -7.83
C VAL A 243 49.95 -0.06 -7.86
N SER A 244 50.06 -0.90 -6.82
CA SER A 244 49.42 -2.23 -6.76
C SER A 244 47.93 -2.22 -7.14
N GLY A 245 47.15 -1.31 -6.57
CA GLY A 245 45.70 -1.24 -6.82
C GLY A 245 45.36 -0.83 -8.25
N ALA A 246 46.02 0.21 -8.77
CA ALA A 246 45.80 0.67 -10.15
C ALA A 246 46.18 -0.41 -11.17
N HIS A 247 47.32 -1.09 -10.95
CA HIS A 247 47.76 -2.21 -11.79
C HIS A 247 46.72 -3.33 -11.83
N ASN A 248 46.23 -3.77 -10.67
CA ASN A 248 45.20 -4.82 -10.59
C ASN A 248 43.90 -4.42 -11.30
N THR A 249 43.43 -3.19 -11.10
CA THR A 249 42.24 -2.67 -11.80
C THR A 249 42.42 -2.70 -13.31
N ILE A 250 43.58 -2.26 -13.81
CA ILE A 250 43.88 -2.25 -15.25
C ILE A 250 43.93 -3.67 -15.81
N ILE A 251 44.57 -4.62 -15.13
CA ILE A 251 44.63 -6.02 -15.58
C ILE A 251 43.23 -6.63 -15.61
N CYS A 252 42.43 -6.41 -14.58
CA CYS A 252 41.05 -6.91 -14.51
C CYS A 252 40.17 -6.32 -15.62
N ALA A 253 40.27 -5.01 -15.88
CA ALA A 253 39.57 -4.34 -16.98
C ALA A 253 40.02 -4.88 -18.34
N ARG A 254 41.33 -5.09 -18.54
CA ARG A 254 41.89 -5.68 -19.77
C ARG A 254 41.49 -7.15 -19.95
N ALA A 255 41.14 -7.85 -18.88
CA ALA A 255 40.55 -9.17 -18.93
C ALA A 255 39.05 -9.16 -19.30
N GLY A 256 38.50 -8.00 -19.69
CA GLY A 256 37.11 -7.86 -20.14
C GLY A 256 36.09 -7.84 -19.00
N LYS A 257 36.52 -7.55 -17.77
CA LYS A 257 35.62 -7.44 -16.62
C LYS A 257 34.94 -6.08 -16.57
N ASP A 258 33.78 -6.04 -15.92
CA ASP A 258 32.99 -4.83 -15.69
C ASP A 258 33.66 -3.86 -14.70
N LEU A 259 33.10 -2.65 -14.59
CA LEU A 259 33.64 -1.58 -13.75
C LEU A 259 33.74 -1.98 -12.28
N VAL A 260 32.69 -2.61 -11.70
CA VAL A 260 32.67 -2.98 -10.29
C VAL A 260 33.70 -4.07 -10.02
N SER A 261 33.71 -5.13 -10.84
CA SER A 261 34.74 -6.18 -10.75
C SER A 261 36.16 -5.62 -10.84
N SER A 262 36.41 -4.72 -11.78
CA SER A 262 37.74 -4.14 -12.00
C SER A 262 38.16 -3.26 -10.83
N LEU A 263 37.26 -2.37 -10.38
CA LEU A 263 37.48 -1.52 -9.22
C LEU A 263 37.75 -2.33 -7.96
N THR A 264 36.89 -3.31 -7.64
CA THR A 264 37.05 -4.15 -6.45
C THR A 264 38.34 -4.96 -6.48
N SER A 265 38.75 -5.46 -7.66
CA SER A 265 40.03 -6.16 -7.81
C SER A 265 41.23 -5.30 -7.42
N GLY A 266 41.19 -3.99 -7.70
CA GLY A 266 42.21 -3.03 -7.24
C GLY A 266 42.07 -2.67 -5.77
N LEU A 267 40.84 -2.40 -5.31
CA LEU A 267 40.56 -2.01 -3.92
C LEU A 267 40.97 -3.10 -2.91
N LEU A 268 40.85 -4.38 -3.27
CA LEU A 268 41.30 -5.50 -2.42
C LEU A 268 42.82 -5.52 -2.15
N THR A 269 43.61 -4.70 -2.86
CA THR A 269 45.04 -4.53 -2.56
C THR A 269 45.30 -3.47 -1.48
N ILE A 270 44.32 -2.63 -1.17
CA ILE A 270 44.44 -1.58 -0.15
C ILE A 270 44.41 -2.25 1.24
N GLY A 271 45.41 -1.96 2.04
CA GLY A 271 45.61 -2.57 3.35
C GLY A 271 46.98 -2.19 3.91
N ASP A 272 47.71 -3.16 4.45
CA ASP A 272 48.95 -2.92 5.19
C ASP A 272 50.06 -2.23 4.35
N ARG A 273 50.51 -2.86 3.26
CA ARG A 273 51.66 -2.36 2.47
C ARG A 273 51.30 -1.29 1.42
N PHE A 274 50.04 -1.21 1.02
CA PHE A 274 49.56 -0.26 0.02
C PHE A 274 48.31 0.45 0.57
N GLY A 275 48.39 1.77 0.76
CA GLY A 275 47.31 2.59 1.33
C GLY A 275 47.25 2.67 2.86
N GLY A 276 47.88 1.76 3.60
CA GLY A 276 47.83 1.72 5.07
C GLY A 276 48.68 2.76 5.80
N ALA A 277 49.60 3.45 5.10
CA ALA A 277 50.53 4.39 5.71
C ALA A 277 49.85 5.58 6.41
N LEU A 278 48.67 6.02 5.94
CA LEU A 278 47.93 7.12 6.58
C LEU A 278 47.50 6.75 8.01
N ASP A 279 46.87 5.58 8.17
CA ASP A 279 46.43 5.08 9.49
C ASP A 279 47.62 4.70 10.38
N ALA A 280 48.67 4.10 9.79
CA ALA A 280 49.88 3.74 10.52
C ALA A 280 50.59 4.97 11.10
N ALA A 281 50.77 6.02 10.29
CA ALA A 281 51.38 7.26 10.73
C ALA A 281 50.51 7.95 11.80
N ALA A 282 49.20 8.08 11.59
CA ALA A 282 48.30 8.68 12.57
C ALA A 282 48.42 7.99 13.94
N LYS A 283 48.34 6.65 13.99
CA LYS A 283 48.51 5.88 15.23
C LYS A 283 49.89 6.06 15.86
N MET A 284 50.96 6.04 15.05
CA MET A 284 52.33 6.16 15.53
C MET A 284 52.58 7.53 16.18
N PHE A 285 52.23 8.60 15.48
CA PHE A 285 52.42 9.97 15.96
C PHE A 285 51.51 10.29 17.14
N SER A 286 50.23 9.91 17.12
CA SER A 286 49.33 10.09 18.27
C SER A 286 49.88 9.37 19.51
N LYS A 287 50.29 8.11 19.39
CA LYS A 287 50.85 7.37 20.53
C LYS A 287 52.11 8.01 21.11
N ALA A 288 53.00 8.53 20.26
CA ALA A 288 54.20 9.22 20.72
C ALA A 288 53.86 10.54 21.41
N PHE A 289 53.01 11.35 20.78
CA PHE A 289 52.56 12.63 21.31
C PHE A 289 51.84 12.48 22.65
N ASP A 290 50.87 11.56 22.74
CA ASP A 290 50.09 11.30 23.96
C ASP A 290 50.94 10.71 25.09
N SER A 291 52.07 10.09 24.77
CA SER A 291 53.03 9.59 25.78
C SER A 291 53.91 10.69 26.39
N GLY A 292 53.88 11.90 25.84
CA GLY A 292 54.63 13.05 26.35
C GLY A 292 56.13 13.06 26.06
N ILE A 293 56.65 12.08 25.30
CA ILE A 293 58.06 12.07 24.90
C ILE A 293 58.34 13.18 23.88
N ILE A 294 59.50 13.82 23.99
CA ILE A 294 59.87 14.87 23.02
C ILE A 294 60.22 14.25 21.65
N PRO A 295 60.14 15.00 20.53
CA PRO A 295 60.38 14.45 19.20
C PRO A 295 61.72 13.70 19.05
N MET A 296 62.78 14.19 19.69
CA MET A 296 64.09 13.55 19.62
C MET A 296 64.12 12.18 20.32
N GLU A 297 63.41 12.04 21.45
CA GLU A 297 63.27 10.78 22.16
C GLU A 297 62.45 9.78 21.34
N PHE A 298 61.39 10.24 20.68
CA PHE A 298 60.60 9.43 19.77
C PHE A 298 61.44 8.85 18.63
N VAL A 299 62.25 9.68 17.95
CA VAL A 299 63.15 9.24 16.86
C VAL A 299 64.17 8.22 17.37
N ASN A 300 64.80 8.48 18.51
CA ASN A 300 65.77 7.57 19.11
C ASN A 300 65.12 6.23 19.52
N LYS A 301 63.89 6.28 20.03
CA LYS A 301 63.11 5.10 20.39
C LYS A 301 62.80 4.25 19.16
N MET A 302 62.29 4.83 18.08
CA MET A 302 62.00 4.09 16.83
C MET A 302 63.28 3.46 16.25
N LYS A 303 64.38 4.22 16.23
CA LYS A 303 65.69 3.72 15.80
C LYS A 303 66.17 2.53 16.65
N LYS A 304 66.03 2.61 17.98
CA LYS A 304 66.41 1.53 18.90
C LYS A 304 65.52 0.29 18.73
N GLU A 305 64.24 0.48 18.42
CA GLU A 305 63.28 -0.60 18.17
C GLU A 305 63.40 -1.19 16.75
N GLY A 306 64.24 -0.64 15.88
CA GLY A 306 64.39 -1.09 14.49
C GLY A 306 63.14 -0.83 13.64
N LYS A 307 62.37 0.21 13.97
CA LYS A 307 61.15 0.61 13.26
C LYS A 307 61.40 1.90 12.48
N LEU A 308 60.90 1.94 11.25
CA LEU A 308 60.91 3.12 10.37
C LEU A 308 59.59 3.87 10.45
#